data_AF-A0A4E0RYN3-F1
#
_entry.id   AF-A0A4E0RYN3-F1
#
_cell.length_a   1.000
_cell.length_b   1.000
_cell.length_c   1.000
_cell.angle_alpha   90.00
_cell.angle_beta   90.00
_cell.angle_gamma   90.00
#
_symmetry.space_group_name_H-M   'P 1'
#
loop_
_entity.id
_entity.type
_entity.pdbx_description
1 polymer ?
#
loop_
_entity_poly.entity_id
_entity_poly.type
_entity_poly.pdbx_seq_one_letter_code
_entity_poly.pdbx_strand_id
1 'polypeptide(L)'
;MDASPGENFQHALDTLSCWSCDSLDSEITRAQLHLTGLASQVRNLLDTDEVVAFGPFLYCYIRRTSLVTVALCNPLSLSILARYVLMAKAALRPKMGRERRVAQMPLILCVDSRTEENNITLVGIPPLHGDDDRNLFGQAFEAAVRKTKARAEFRYFNSNCIELHREDMLKVFEALSALLS
;
A
#
# COMPACT_ATOMS: atom_id res chain seq x y z
N MET A 1 13.62 -2.20 -11.26
CA MET A 1 14.57 -2.69 -10.22
C MET A 1 14.66 -4.17 -10.47
N ASP A 2 15.62 -4.56 -11.31
CA ASP A 2 15.64 -5.89 -11.91
C ASP A 2 16.68 -6.80 -11.23
N ALA A 3 17.49 -6.21 -10.33
CA ALA A 3 18.41 -6.91 -9.44
C ALA A 3 17.72 -7.40 -8.15
N SER A 4 18.34 -8.36 -7.47
CA SER A 4 17.88 -8.89 -6.20
C SER A 4 17.82 -7.81 -5.10
N PRO A 5 16.99 -7.97 -4.04
CA PRO A 5 16.93 -7.01 -2.94
C PRO A 5 18.29 -6.70 -2.31
N GLY A 6 19.17 -7.71 -2.18
CA GLY A 6 20.52 -7.54 -1.63
C GLY A 6 21.42 -6.69 -2.52
N GLU A 7 21.37 -6.90 -3.83
CA GLU A 7 22.12 -6.09 -4.80
C GLU A 7 21.61 -4.64 -4.83
N ASN A 8 20.29 -4.42 -4.77
CA ASN A 8 19.74 -3.07 -4.70
C ASN A 8 20.15 -2.35 -3.41
N PHE A 9 20.24 -3.06 -2.27
CA PHE A 9 20.71 -2.50 -1.01
C PHE A 9 22.18 -2.10 -1.08
N GLN A 10 23.04 -2.98 -1.60
CA GLN A 10 24.46 -2.69 -1.76
C GLN A 10 24.68 -1.51 -2.72
N HIS A 11 23.98 -1.50 -3.86
CA HIS A 11 24.04 -0.38 -4.81
C HIS A 11 23.69 0.95 -4.14
N ALA A 12 22.60 1.00 -3.34
CA ALA A 12 22.23 2.21 -2.63
C ALA A 12 23.31 2.67 -1.63
N LEU A 13 23.98 1.73 -0.96
CA LEU A 13 25.10 2.02 -0.05
C LEU A 13 26.32 2.56 -0.81
N ASP A 14 26.64 1.99 -1.96
CA ASP A 14 27.76 2.41 -2.81
C ASP A 14 27.53 3.82 -3.37
N THR A 15 26.29 4.13 -3.79
CA THR A 15 25.91 5.48 -4.25
C THR A 15 26.18 6.54 -3.17
N LEU A 16 25.89 6.22 -1.90
CA LEU A 16 26.16 7.13 -0.77
C LEU A 16 27.65 7.23 -0.41
N SER A 17 28.41 6.16 -0.63
CA SER A 17 29.83 6.06 -0.26
C SER A 17 30.74 6.76 -1.26
N CYS A 18 30.39 6.74 -2.55
CA CYS A 18 31.28 7.18 -3.61
C CYS A 18 31.18 8.67 -3.96
N TRP A 19 30.19 9.42 -3.46
CA TRP A 19 30.02 10.89 -3.67
C TRP A 19 30.24 11.36 -5.13
N SER A 20 30.05 10.49 -6.13
CA SER A 20 30.17 10.89 -7.53
C SER A 20 28.83 11.46 -7.99
N CYS A 21 28.85 12.73 -8.43
CA CYS A 21 27.66 13.43 -8.88
C CYS A 21 26.94 12.67 -10.02
N ASP A 22 27.70 12.07 -10.93
CA ASP A 22 27.14 11.33 -12.08
C ASP A 22 26.31 10.11 -11.66
N SER A 23 26.76 9.39 -10.62
CA SER A 23 25.97 8.28 -10.05
C SER A 23 24.70 8.81 -9.40
N LEU A 24 24.76 9.95 -8.72
CA LEU A 24 23.60 10.54 -8.05
C LEU A 24 22.55 11.03 -9.06
N ASP A 25 22.96 11.67 -10.16
CA ASP A 25 22.04 12.17 -11.19
C ASP A 25 21.23 11.05 -11.85
N SER A 26 21.88 9.90 -12.10
CA SER A 26 21.18 8.71 -12.61
C SER A 26 20.15 8.18 -11.61
N GLU A 27 20.46 8.16 -10.31
CA GLU A 27 19.53 7.73 -9.26
C GLU A 27 18.38 8.73 -9.06
N ILE A 28 18.62 10.03 -9.18
CA ILE A 28 17.57 11.06 -9.18
C ILE A 28 16.61 10.84 -10.34
N THR A 29 17.14 10.58 -11.54
CA THR A 29 16.33 10.28 -12.73
C THR A 29 15.46 9.04 -12.52
N ARG A 30 16.02 7.99 -11.90
CA ARG A 30 15.27 6.79 -11.53
C ARG A 30 14.17 7.07 -10.50
N ALA A 31 14.45 7.90 -9.50
CA ALA A 31 13.48 8.31 -8.50
C ALA A 31 12.31 9.10 -9.14
N GLN A 32 12.59 9.99 -10.09
CA GLN A 32 11.56 10.74 -10.83
C GLN A 32 10.64 9.79 -11.64
N LEU A 33 11.21 8.81 -12.33
CA LEU A 33 10.44 7.79 -13.05
C LEU A 33 9.55 6.98 -12.09
N HIS A 34 10.08 6.60 -10.93
CA HIS A 34 9.33 5.87 -9.92
C HIS A 34 8.16 6.69 -9.37
N LEU A 35 8.39 7.96 -9.01
CA LEU A 35 7.36 8.89 -8.54
C LEU A 35 6.29 9.16 -9.60
N THR A 36 6.69 9.27 -10.87
CA THR A 36 5.76 9.41 -12.00
C THR A 36 4.88 8.16 -12.15
N GLY A 37 5.46 6.97 -11.99
CA GLY A 37 4.72 5.70 -11.98
C GLY A 37 3.69 5.64 -10.84
N LEU A 38 4.09 6.03 -9.62
CA LEU A 38 3.19 6.12 -8.47
C LEU A 38 2.03 7.10 -8.74
N ALA A 39 2.33 8.31 -9.22
CA ALA A 39 1.32 9.33 -9.50
C ALA A 39 0.35 8.89 -10.62
N SER A 40 0.84 8.21 -11.64
CA SER A 40 0.01 7.60 -12.69
C SER A 40 -0.93 6.54 -12.12
N GLN A 41 -0.41 5.66 -11.25
CA GLN A 41 -1.22 4.61 -10.61
C GLN A 41 -2.31 5.20 -9.70
N VAL A 42 -1.98 6.24 -8.91
CA VAL A 42 -2.97 6.95 -8.08
C VAL A 42 -4.09 7.52 -8.95
N ARG A 43 -3.74 8.19 -10.05
CA ARG A 43 -4.71 8.77 -10.98
C ARG A 43 -5.62 7.70 -11.57
N ASN A 44 -5.05 6.60 -12.07
CA ASN A 44 -5.81 5.50 -12.63
C ASN A 44 -6.84 4.97 -11.63
N LEU A 45 -6.44 4.73 -10.37
CA LEU A 45 -7.35 4.24 -9.32
C LEU A 45 -8.51 5.19 -9.02
N LEU A 46 -8.29 6.50 -9.15
CA LEU A 46 -9.32 7.52 -8.90
C LEU A 46 -10.24 7.70 -10.12
N ASP A 47 -9.67 7.72 -11.33
CA ASP A 47 -10.40 7.86 -12.58
C ASP A 47 -11.35 6.66 -12.82
N THR A 48 -10.97 5.47 -12.35
CA THR A 48 -11.80 4.26 -12.44
C THR A 48 -12.64 3.98 -11.19
N ASP A 49 -12.62 4.88 -10.20
CA ASP A 49 -13.33 4.77 -8.91
C ASP A 49 -13.10 3.43 -8.17
N GLU A 50 -11.88 2.90 -8.22
CA GLU A 50 -11.49 1.62 -7.60
C GLU A 50 -11.22 1.74 -6.08
N VAL A 51 -11.31 2.96 -5.54
CA VAL A 51 -11.15 3.25 -4.10
C VAL A 51 -12.53 3.29 -3.46
N VAL A 52 -12.89 2.19 -2.80
CA VAL A 52 -14.24 1.92 -2.30
C VAL A 52 -14.26 1.80 -0.78
N ALA A 53 -15.41 2.11 -0.18
CA ALA A 53 -15.62 1.96 1.26
C ALA A 53 -16.09 0.53 1.60
N PHE A 54 -15.48 -0.07 2.62
CA PHE A 54 -15.90 -1.33 3.23
C PHE A 54 -16.19 -1.09 4.71
N GLY A 55 -17.37 -0.53 5.00
CA GLY A 55 -17.75 -0.17 6.37
C GLY A 55 -16.83 0.92 6.96
N PRO A 56 -16.00 0.61 7.97
CA PRO A 56 -15.17 1.61 8.66
C PRO A 56 -13.85 1.96 7.97
N PHE A 57 -13.46 1.30 6.87
CA PHE A 57 -12.22 1.59 6.15
C PHE A 57 -12.42 1.66 4.63
N LEU A 58 -11.49 2.31 3.94
CA LEU A 58 -11.40 2.30 2.49
C LEU A 58 -10.51 1.14 2.05
N TYR A 59 -10.76 0.60 0.87
CA TYR A 59 -9.80 -0.29 0.21
C TYR A 59 -9.72 -0.05 -1.29
N CYS A 60 -8.63 -0.49 -1.88
CA CYS A 60 -8.49 -0.60 -3.34
C CYS A 60 -7.65 -1.82 -3.68
N TYR A 61 -7.87 -2.36 -4.87
CA TYR A 61 -7.21 -3.57 -5.34
C TYR A 61 -6.44 -3.31 -6.63
N ILE A 62 -5.13 -3.50 -6.62
CA ILE A 62 -4.28 -3.39 -7.80
C ILE A 62 -3.91 -4.79 -8.30
N ARG A 63 -4.44 -5.14 -9.46
CA ARG A 63 -4.01 -6.35 -10.16
C ARG A 63 -2.64 -6.16 -10.78
N ARG A 64 -1.83 -7.22 -10.83
CA ARG A 64 -0.54 -7.21 -11.54
C ARG A 64 -0.76 -7.39 -13.04
N THR A 65 -1.13 -6.32 -13.73
CA THR A 65 -1.40 -6.35 -15.18
C THR A 65 -0.27 -5.75 -16.02
N SER A 66 0.72 -5.09 -15.40
CA SER A 66 1.79 -4.40 -16.13
C SER A 66 3.14 -4.43 -15.41
N LEU A 67 4.23 -4.21 -16.15
CA LEU A 67 5.56 -4.05 -15.57
C LEU A 67 5.66 -2.87 -14.59
N VAL A 68 4.86 -1.82 -14.80
CA VAL A 68 4.74 -0.69 -13.86
C VAL A 68 4.21 -1.18 -12.52
N THR A 69 3.13 -1.99 -12.52
CA THR A 69 2.61 -2.54 -11.27
C THR A 69 3.63 -3.42 -10.55
N VAL A 70 4.42 -4.22 -11.28
CA VAL A 70 5.51 -5.04 -10.69
C VAL A 70 6.59 -4.20 -10.02
N ALA A 71 6.99 -3.09 -10.66
CA ALA A 71 8.01 -2.19 -10.12
C ALA A 71 7.57 -1.48 -8.82
N LEU A 72 6.25 -1.39 -8.58
CA LEU A 72 5.67 -0.78 -7.39
C LEU A 72 5.43 -1.78 -6.25
N CYS A 73 5.52 -3.10 -6.51
CA CYS A 73 5.22 -4.18 -5.56
C CYS A 73 6.29 -4.39 -4.45
N ASN A 74 7.03 -3.36 -4.03
CA ASN A 74 7.85 -3.44 -2.82
C ASN A 74 7.15 -2.71 -1.64
N PRO A 75 7.32 -3.17 -0.39
CA PRO A 75 6.56 -2.65 0.75
C PRO A 75 6.67 -1.13 0.98
N LEU A 76 7.84 -0.55 0.68
CA LEU A 76 8.06 0.89 0.83
C LEU A 76 7.25 1.67 -0.21
N SER A 77 7.35 1.27 -1.49
CA SER A 77 6.56 1.89 -2.57
C SER A 77 5.07 1.69 -2.37
N LEU A 78 4.62 0.52 -1.88
CA LEU A 78 3.21 0.29 -1.56
C LEU A 78 2.72 1.19 -0.42
N SER A 79 3.55 1.44 0.59
CA SER A 79 3.22 2.36 1.68
C SER A 79 3.08 3.81 1.19
N ILE A 80 3.99 4.26 0.31
CA ILE A 80 3.92 5.58 -0.32
C ILE A 80 2.68 5.67 -1.22
N LEU A 81 2.43 4.64 -2.04
CA LEU A 81 1.28 4.56 -2.93
C LEU A 81 -0.03 4.66 -2.14
N ALA A 82 -0.20 3.85 -1.09
CA ALA A 82 -1.37 3.89 -0.22
C ALA A 82 -1.58 5.30 0.35
N ARG A 83 -0.51 5.95 0.83
CA ARG A 83 -0.60 7.31 1.38
C ARG A 83 -1.06 8.31 0.32
N TYR A 84 -0.51 8.26 -0.89
CA TYR A 84 -0.90 9.15 -1.98
C TYR A 84 -2.33 8.90 -2.47
N VAL A 85 -2.78 7.64 -2.54
CA VAL A 85 -4.18 7.29 -2.84
C VAL A 85 -5.11 7.94 -1.82
N LEU A 86 -4.81 7.77 -0.52
CA LEU A 86 -5.64 8.33 0.55
C LEU A 86 -5.64 9.87 0.52
N MET A 87 -4.48 10.50 0.34
CA MET A 87 -4.36 11.97 0.18
C MET A 87 -5.20 12.48 -0.99
N ALA A 88 -5.09 11.83 -2.15
CA ALA A 88 -5.79 12.27 -3.35
C ALA A 88 -7.32 12.05 -3.23
N LYS A 89 -7.77 10.89 -2.73
CA LYS A 89 -9.21 10.65 -2.48
C LYS A 89 -9.78 11.66 -1.47
N ALA A 90 -9.03 12.00 -0.42
CA ALA A 90 -9.44 12.99 0.57
C ALA A 90 -9.47 14.43 0.03
N ALA A 91 -8.70 14.74 -1.02
CA ALA A 91 -8.66 16.04 -1.67
C ALA A 91 -9.79 16.25 -2.68
N LEU A 92 -10.28 15.19 -3.33
CA LEU A 92 -11.33 15.22 -4.37
C LEU A 92 -12.76 15.54 -3.87
N ARG A 93 -12.92 16.11 -2.67
CA ARG A 93 -14.21 16.28 -1.98
C ARG A 93 -15.31 16.90 -2.87
N PRO A 94 -16.51 16.30 -2.95
CA PRO A 94 -17.70 17.01 -3.41
C PRO A 94 -18.11 18.07 -2.38
N LYS A 95 -18.60 19.21 -2.87
CA LYS A 95 -19.00 20.40 -2.10
C LYS A 95 -20.18 20.19 -1.13
N MET A 96 -20.66 18.97 -0.87
CA MET A 96 -21.86 18.71 -0.07
C MET A 96 -21.68 17.61 0.99
N GLY A 97 -21.77 18.03 2.26
CA GLY A 97 -22.51 17.41 3.38
C GLY A 97 -22.19 15.99 3.87
N ARG A 98 -22.01 14.99 2.99
CA ARG A 98 -21.99 13.57 3.36
C ARG A 98 -20.59 12.91 3.40
N GLU A 99 -19.56 13.51 2.80
CA GLU A 99 -18.23 12.90 2.64
C GLU A 99 -17.13 13.43 3.59
N ARG A 100 -17.48 14.01 4.75
CA ARG A 100 -16.48 14.29 5.80
C ARG A 100 -15.83 13.03 6.37
N ARG A 101 -16.53 11.88 6.32
CA ARG A 101 -16.08 10.58 6.86
C ARG A 101 -14.92 9.97 6.09
N VAL A 102 -14.90 10.06 4.75
CA VAL A 102 -13.90 9.38 3.90
C VAL A 102 -12.47 9.86 4.21
N ALA A 103 -12.29 11.15 4.49
CA ALA A 103 -10.99 11.71 4.88
C ALA A 103 -10.49 11.28 6.27
N GLN A 104 -11.39 10.71 7.09
CA GLN A 104 -11.11 10.17 8.42
C GLN A 104 -11.07 8.65 8.42
N MET A 105 -11.29 8.00 7.27
CA MET A 105 -11.21 6.55 7.17
C MET A 105 -9.76 6.12 6.89
N PRO A 106 -9.30 5.03 7.50
CA PRO A 106 -8.06 4.40 7.10
C PRO A 106 -8.20 3.75 5.71
N LEU A 107 -7.06 3.37 5.11
CA LEU A 107 -7.02 2.69 3.82
C LEU A 107 -6.27 1.35 3.93
N ILE A 108 -6.82 0.31 3.29
CA ILE A 108 -6.14 -0.94 3.00
C ILE A 108 -5.86 -1.02 1.50
N LEU A 109 -4.59 -1.02 1.11
CA LEU A 109 -4.16 -1.27 -0.26
C LEU A 109 -3.91 -2.77 -0.45
N CYS A 110 -4.55 -3.37 -1.45
CA CYS A 110 -4.35 -4.76 -1.84
C CYS A 110 -3.62 -4.82 -3.18
N VAL A 111 -2.59 -5.65 -3.30
CA VAL A 111 -1.88 -5.89 -4.56
C VAL A 111 -1.61 -7.38 -4.74
N ASP A 112 -1.69 -7.92 -5.96
CA ASP A 112 -1.27 -9.32 -6.19
C ASP A 112 0.20 -9.52 -5.76
N SER A 113 0.50 -10.58 -5.01
CA SER A 113 1.81 -10.84 -4.41
C SER A 113 2.92 -11.14 -5.41
N ARG A 114 4.03 -10.40 -5.37
CA ARG A 114 5.13 -10.51 -6.35
C ARG A 114 5.65 -11.94 -6.53
N THR A 115 5.62 -12.75 -5.47
CA THR A 115 6.24 -14.08 -5.44
C THR A 115 5.26 -15.23 -5.52
N GLU A 116 3.99 -15.04 -5.15
CA GLU A 116 3.02 -16.13 -4.98
C GLU A 116 1.70 -15.80 -5.68
N GLU A 117 1.31 -16.60 -6.67
CA GLU A 117 0.16 -16.34 -7.55
C GLU A 117 -1.19 -16.25 -6.81
N ASN A 118 -1.35 -17.08 -5.77
CA ASN A 118 -2.59 -17.14 -5.00
C ASN A 118 -2.63 -16.17 -3.82
N ASN A 119 -1.55 -15.41 -3.59
CA ASN A 119 -1.47 -14.47 -2.49
C ASN A 119 -1.61 -13.02 -2.97
N ILE A 120 -2.03 -12.19 -2.03
CA ILE A 120 -2.11 -10.74 -2.16
C ILE A 120 -1.32 -10.12 -1.01
N THR A 121 -0.59 -9.06 -1.31
CA THR A 121 0.03 -8.20 -0.30
C THR A 121 -1.00 -7.18 0.16
N LEU A 122 -1.23 -7.10 1.46
CA LEU A 122 -2.06 -6.07 2.10
C LEU A 122 -1.19 -5.06 2.81
N VAL A 123 -1.48 -3.76 2.61
CA VAL A 123 -0.87 -2.66 3.35
C VAL A 123 -1.95 -1.79 3.96
N GLY A 124 -2.01 -1.75 5.29
CA GLY A 124 -2.94 -0.89 6.04
C GLY A 124 -2.27 0.41 6.47
N ILE A 125 -2.92 1.55 6.23
CA ILE A 125 -2.47 2.88 6.70
C ILE A 125 -3.58 3.60 7.49
N PRO A 126 -3.21 4.35 8.55
CA PRO A 126 -4.18 5.09 9.35
C PRO A 126 -4.81 6.25 8.54
N PRO A 127 -5.87 6.88 9.06
CA PRO A 127 -6.42 8.10 8.49
C PRO A 127 -5.38 9.22 8.36
N LEU A 128 -5.60 10.19 7.47
CA LEU A 128 -4.70 11.35 7.31
C LEU A 128 -4.75 12.32 8.49
N HIS A 129 -5.90 12.40 9.15
CA HIS A 129 -6.18 13.33 10.25
C HIS A 129 -6.82 12.53 11.40
N GLY A 130 -6.00 11.75 12.11
CA GLY A 130 -6.39 11.06 13.33
C GLY A 130 -5.92 11.81 14.57
N ASP A 131 -6.54 11.52 15.72
CA ASP A 131 -6.05 12.00 17.02
C ASP A 131 -4.76 11.27 17.47
N ASP A 132 -4.45 10.14 16.82
CA ASP A 132 -3.30 9.28 17.09
C ASP A 132 -2.56 8.96 15.78
N ASP A 133 -1.26 9.23 15.74
CA ASP A 133 -0.40 8.97 14.58
C ASP A 133 0.02 7.50 14.47
N ARG A 134 -0.32 6.65 15.45
CA ARG A 134 0.07 5.23 15.45
C ARG A 134 -0.70 4.44 14.39
N ASN A 135 0.03 3.61 13.67
CA ASN A 135 -0.56 2.63 12.77
C ASN A 135 -0.94 1.34 13.51
N LEU A 136 -2.24 1.12 13.73
CA LEU A 136 -2.76 -0.06 14.44
C LEU A 136 -3.05 -1.26 13.53
N PHE A 137 -2.81 -1.16 12.22
CA PHE A 137 -3.17 -2.24 11.29
C PHE A 137 -2.39 -3.53 11.52
N GLY A 138 -1.16 -3.48 12.05
CA GLY A 138 -0.46 -4.72 12.40
C GLY A 138 -1.23 -5.56 13.41
N GLN A 139 -1.67 -4.95 14.51
CA GLN A 139 -2.47 -5.61 15.53
C GLN A 139 -3.86 -6.01 15.00
N ALA A 140 -4.49 -5.15 14.19
CA ALA A 140 -5.79 -5.43 13.60
C ALA A 140 -5.73 -6.64 12.63
N PHE A 141 -4.68 -6.71 11.80
CA PHE A 141 -4.44 -7.83 10.90
C PHE A 141 -4.19 -9.13 11.67
N GLU A 142 -3.33 -9.12 12.68
CA GLU A 142 -3.12 -10.30 13.54
C GLU A 142 -4.41 -10.78 14.19
N ALA A 143 -5.21 -9.86 14.74
CA ALA A 143 -6.48 -10.18 15.36
C ALA A 143 -7.51 -10.76 14.36
N ALA A 144 -7.63 -10.15 13.17
CA ALA A 144 -8.54 -10.62 12.13
C ALA A 144 -8.14 -11.99 11.60
N VAL A 145 -6.86 -12.17 11.23
CA VAL A 145 -6.31 -13.44 10.73
C VAL A 145 -6.53 -14.56 11.75
N ARG A 146 -6.25 -14.30 13.03
CA ARG A 146 -6.47 -15.27 14.11
C ARG A 146 -7.94 -15.64 14.28
N LYS A 147 -8.85 -14.66 14.22
CA LYS A 147 -10.29 -14.87 14.34
C LYS A 147 -10.85 -15.72 13.19
N THR A 148 -10.37 -15.50 11.97
CA THR A 148 -10.88 -16.16 10.76
C THR A 148 -10.12 -17.42 10.38
N LYS A 149 -9.02 -17.74 11.07
CA LYS A 149 -8.07 -18.79 10.69
C LYS A 149 -7.65 -18.64 9.22
N ALA A 150 -7.34 -17.41 8.81
CA ALA A 150 -6.92 -17.13 7.44
C ALA A 150 -5.47 -17.58 7.21
N ARG A 151 -5.15 -17.95 5.97
CA ARG A 151 -3.79 -18.24 5.51
C ARG A 151 -3.11 -16.91 5.21
N ALA A 152 -2.31 -16.43 6.16
CA ALA A 152 -1.59 -15.18 6.04
C ALA A 152 -0.17 -15.31 6.60
N GLU A 153 0.74 -14.49 6.09
CA GLU A 153 2.12 -14.42 6.56
C GLU A 153 2.53 -12.99 6.90
N PHE A 154 3.16 -12.86 8.08
CA PHE A 154 3.69 -11.62 8.62
C PHE A 154 5.21 -11.59 8.39
N ARG A 155 5.61 -11.59 7.12
CA ARG A 155 7.02 -11.71 6.70
C ARG A 155 7.76 -10.38 6.54
N TYR A 156 7.04 -9.26 6.59
CA TYR A 156 7.62 -7.92 6.45
C TYR A 156 7.99 -7.32 7.80
N PHE A 157 9.02 -6.47 7.83
CA PHE A 157 9.43 -5.75 9.03
C PHE A 157 8.31 -4.84 9.57
N ASN A 158 7.59 -4.19 8.66
CA ASN A 158 6.43 -3.38 8.98
C ASN A 158 5.21 -4.28 9.17
N SER A 159 4.70 -4.38 10.40
CA SER A 159 3.59 -5.28 10.75
C SER A 159 2.26 -4.92 10.08
N ASN A 160 2.09 -3.67 9.62
CA ASN A 160 0.95 -3.24 8.82
C ASN A 160 1.03 -3.68 7.34
N CYS A 161 1.95 -4.57 7.00
CA CYS A 161 2.12 -5.17 5.68
C CYS A 161 2.15 -6.69 5.82
N ILE A 162 1.25 -7.42 5.15
CA ILE A 162 1.14 -8.87 5.25
C ILE A 162 0.90 -9.51 3.87
N GLU A 163 1.21 -10.79 3.75
CA GLU A 163 0.74 -11.63 2.64
C GLU A 163 -0.52 -12.38 3.08
N LEU A 164 -1.53 -12.45 2.22
CA LEU A 164 -2.81 -13.12 2.49
C LEU A 164 -3.21 -13.97 1.28
N HIS A 165 -3.68 -15.20 1.50
CA HIS A 165 -4.28 -15.98 0.42
C HIS A 165 -5.56 -15.32 -0.10
N ARG A 166 -5.71 -15.11 -1.41
CA ARG A 166 -6.77 -14.23 -1.96
C ARG A 166 -8.18 -14.68 -1.59
N GLU A 167 -8.41 -15.98 -1.50
CA GLU A 167 -9.70 -16.56 -1.10
C GLU A 167 -10.11 -16.21 0.33
N ASP A 168 -9.13 -15.87 1.18
CA ASP A 168 -9.35 -15.50 2.58
C ASP A 168 -9.60 -14.00 2.75
N MET A 169 -9.52 -13.19 1.68
CA MET A 169 -9.67 -11.73 1.73
C MET A 169 -11.01 -11.30 2.33
N LEU A 170 -12.13 -11.85 1.82
CA LEU A 170 -13.46 -11.40 2.24
C LEU A 170 -13.69 -11.64 3.74
N LYS A 171 -13.41 -12.86 4.24
CA LYS A 171 -13.60 -13.18 5.66
C LYS A 171 -12.71 -12.33 6.58
N VAL A 172 -11.48 -12.01 6.13
CA VAL A 172 -10.57 -11.11 6.87
C VAL A 172 -11.11 -9.68 6.89
N PHE A 173 -11.63 -9.19 5.77
CA PHE A 173 -12.22 -7.86 5.66
C PHE A 173 -13.47 -7.71 6.51
N GLU A 174 -14.34 -8.72 6.55
CA GLU A 174 -15.50 -8.76 7.46
C GLU A 174 -15.06 -8.74 8.93
N ALA A 175 -14.02 -9.50 9.29
CA ALA A 175 -13.47 -9.48 10.64
C ALA A 175 -12.86 -8.12 11.01
N LEU A 176 -12.12 -7.48 10.09
CA LEU A 176 -11.58 -6.13 10.27
C LEU A 176 -12.68 -5.09 10.41
N SER A 177 -13.72 -5.18 9.58
CA SER A 177 -14.88 -4.29 9.66
C SER A 177 -15.53 -4.37 11.04
N ALA A 178 -15.71 -5.58 11.59
CA ALA A 178 -16.25 -5.76 12.93
C ALA A 178 -15.30 -5.28 14.06
N LEU A 179 -13.98 -5.28 13.84
CA LEU A 179 -12.99 -4.82 14.83
C LEU A 179 -12.82 -3.29 14.85
N LEU A 180 -13.05 -2.64 13.72
CA LEU A 180 -12.85 -1.19 13.53
C LEU A 180 -14.16 -0.38 13.61
N SER A 181 -15.30 -1.05 13.79
CA SER A 181 -16.62 -0.42 13.96
C SER A 181 -16.87 0.07 15.38
#